data_AF-A0A486XQX9-F1
#
_entry.id   AF-A0A486XQX9-F1
#
_cell.length_a   1.000
_cell.length_b   1.000
_cell.length_c   1.000
_cell.angle_alpha   90.00
_cell.angle_beta   90.00
_cell.angle_gamma   90.00
#
_symmetry.space_group_name_H-M   'P 1'
#
loop_
_entity.id
_entity.type
_entity.pdbx_description
1 polymer ?
#
loop_
_entity_poly.entity_id
_entity_poly.type
_entity_poly.pdbx_seq_one_letter_code
_entity_poly.pdbx_strand_id
1 'polypeptide(L)'
;MKDFLWLQQWFQAHCNGKWEHDHRIHLETIDNPGWFLTIDLEDTELKSKNFQEINDIHRSEEDWVFCAVRNTKFDSACGVENLPGVLKVFRYWAENEPFDFALESTKITEESIEEDDFSWLQQWYQDYCNGDWEHSYGICLKNIGNPGWSLTINVEDTQLEYTNFQQIKIDRSQQDWIFCEVKSLKFEARCGVENLPEVLRVFRHWVIENEPSKNNEYEWDDHVIIKKDAPEQFCPGRTGVVCYMWEIKFEDIAKEFFSELGDWIYIIKFKTGREIRVAGRFLEKYSEV
;
A
#
# COMPACT_ATOMS: atom_id res chain seq x y z
N MET A 1 0.86 -12.56 9.97
CA MET A 1 -0.42 -12.54 10.74
C MET A 1 -0.32 -12.49 12.26
N LYS A 2 0.15 -13.55 12.97
CA LYS A 2 -0.02 -13.69 14.44
C LYS A 2 0.49 -12.50 15.24
N ASP A 3 1.65 -11.97 14.88
CA ASP A 3 2.31 -10.91 15.65
C ASP A 3 1.67 -9.53 15.45
N PHE A 4 1.12 -9.25 14.27
CA PHE A 4 0.36 -8.02 14.01
C PHE A 4 -0.98 -8.02 14.77
N LEU A 5 -1.71 -9.13 14.73
CA LEU A 5 -2.94 -9.27 15.51
C LEU A 5 -2.65 -9.26 17.02
N TRP A 6 -1.53 -9.87 17.43
CA TRP A 6 -1.07 -9.78 18.81
C TRP A 6 -0.78 -8.34 19.22
N LEU A 7 -0.15 -7.52 18.36
CA LEU A 7 0.10 -6.10 18.66
C LEU A 7 -1.22 -5.35 18.87
N GLN A 8 -2.24 -5.63 18.05
CA GLN A 8 -3.57 -5.07 18.21
C GLN A 8 -4.21 -5.48 19.56
N GLN A 9 -4.09 -6.75 19.93
CA GLN A 9 -4.60 -7.27 21.22
C GLN A 9 -3.81 -6.70 22.40
N TRP A 10 -2.50 -6.55 22.26
CA TRP A 10 -1.62 -5.94 23.25
C TRP A 10 -2.03 -4.48 23.47
N PHE A 11 -2.25 -3.72 22.40
CA PHE A 11 -2.79 -2.35 22.48
C PHE A 11 -4.13 -2.31 23.23
N GLN A 12 -5.07 -3.19 22.87
CA GLN A 12 -6.39 -3.28 23.51
C GLN A 12 -6.27 -3.58 25.01
N ALA A 13 -5.37 -4.49 25.41
CA ALA A 13 -5.16 -4.86 26.80
C ALA A 13 -4.60 -3.70 27.66
N HIS A 14 -3.91 -2.75 27.04
CA HIS A 14 -3.33 -1.57 27.71
C HIS A 14 -4.24 -0.34 27.68
N CYS A 15 -5.34 -0.38 26.92
CA CYS A 15 -6.34 0.69 26.93
C CYS A 15 -6.98 0.80 28.32
N ASN A 16 -6.89 1.98 28.92
CA ASN A 16 -7.33 2.23 30.30
C ASN A 16 -8.07 3.55 30.50
N GLY A 17 -8.49 4.21 29.41
CA GLY A 17 -9.13 5.53 29.43
C GLY A 17 -8.15 6.70 29.37
N LYS A 18 -6.84 6.44 29.29
CA LYS A 18 -5.78 7.45 29.23
C LYS A 18 -4.72 7.11 28.19
N TRP A 19 -4.20 5.89 28.24
CA TRP A 19 -3.06 5.46 27.42
C TRP A 19 -3.35 5.54 25.91
N GLU A 20 -4.58 5.23 25.50
CA GLU A 20 -5.01 5.25 24.11
C GLU A 20 -5.01 6.65 23.45
N HIS A 21 -4.94 7.74 24.22
CA HIS A 21 -5.12 9.10 23.70
C HIS A 21 -3.85 9.71 23.08
N ASP A 22 -2.67 9.11 23.29
CA ASP A 22 -1.37 9.75 23.00
C ASP A 22 -0.66 9.24 21.72
N HIS A 23 -1.36 8.59 20.78
CA HIS A 23 -0.75 8.07 19.53
C HIS A 23 0.52 7.22 19.78
N ARG A 24 0.43 6.32 20.76
CA ARG A 24 1.53 5.52 21.33
C ARG A 24 2.06 4.43 20.41
N ILE A 25 1.32 3.99 19.40
CA ILE A 25 1.77 3.04 18.38
C ILE A 25 1.73 3.74 17.03
N HIS A 26 2.88 3.77 16.35
CA HIS A 26 3.05 4.39 15.03
C HIS A 26 3.90 3.48 14.16
N LEU A 27 3.37 3.11 13.00
CA LEU A 27 4.03 2.35 11.94
C LEU A 27 3.97 3.17 10.65
N GLU A 28 5.11 3.40 10.02
CA GLU A 28 5.17 4.12 8.75
C GLU A 28 6.23 3.55 7.80
N THR A 29 6.10 3.84 6.51
CA THR A 29 7.14 3.55 5.52
C THR A 29 8.22 4.64 5.52
N ILE A 30 9.42 4.33 5.04
CA ILE A 30 10.58 5.24 5.00
C ILE A 30 11.30 5.23 3.64
N ASP A 31 12.03 6.31 3.35
CA ASP A 31 12.68 6.64 2.08
C ASP A 31 13.69 5.60 1.55
N ASN A 32 14.39 4.87 2.43
CA ASN A 32 15.20 3.72 2.02
C ASN A 32 14.32 2.50 2.24
N PRO A 33 13.67 1.97 1.18
CA PRO A 33 12.43 1.22 1.28
C PRO A 33 12.37 0.32 2.51
N GLY A 34 11.37 0.58 3.35
CA GLY A 34 11.34 -0.06 4.65
C GLY A 34 10.24 0.45 5.54
N TRP A 35 10.29 -0.01 6.78
CA TRP A 35 9.31 0.26 7.81
C TRP A 35 9.98 0.83 9.03
N PHE A 36 9.31 1.80 9.65
CA PHE A 36 9.64 2.32 10.96
C PHE A 36 8.47 2.07 11.91
N LEU A 37 8.73 1.45 13.05
CA LEU A 37 7.74 1.17 14.09
C LEU A 37 8.21 1.75 15.42
N THR A 38 7.37 2.58 16.02
CA THR A 38 7.52 3.11 17.37
C THR A 38 6.36 2.65 18.25
N ILE A 39 6.68 2.15 19.44
CA ILE A 39 5.72 1.79 20.49
C ILE A 39 6.14 2.49 21.79
N ASP A 40 5.31 3.38 22.28
CA ASP A 40 5.48 4.03 23.58
C ASP A 40 5.14 3.04 24.70
N LEU A 41 6.13 2.80 25.55
CA LEU A 41 6.07 1.85 26.66
C LEU A 41 5.67 2.55 27.96
N GLU A 42 5.49 3.88 27.96
CA GLU A 42 5.06 4.63 29.13
C GLU A 42 3.75 4.05 29.67
N ASP A 43 3.66 3.96 31.00
CA ASP A 43 2.55 3.33 31.74
C ASP A 43 2.32 1.82 31.47
N THR A 44 3.27 1.12 30.84
CA THR A 44 3.24 -0.35 30.68
C THR A 44 4.29 -1.03 31.56
N GLU A 45 4.16 -2.34 31.77
CA GLU A 45 5.17 -3.16 32.46
C GLU A 45 6.51 -3.20 31.69
N LEU A 46 6.50 -2.88 30.40
CA LEU A 46 7.69 -2.91 29.54
C LEU A 46 8.60 -1.69 29.75
N LYS A 47 8.12 -0.61 30.35
CA LYS A 47 8.87 0.64 30.57
C LYS A 47 10.25 0.44 31.20
N SER A 48 10.36 -0.50 32.14
CA SER A 48 11.60 -0.79 32.88
C SER A 48 12.27 -2.10 32.48
N LYS A 49 11.76 -2.75 31.43
CA LYS A 49 12.29 -4.03 30.97
C LYS A 49 13.54 -3.79 30.14
N ASN A 50 14.61 -4.54 30.43
CA ASN A 50 15.84 -4.44 29.64
C ASN A 50 15.60 -5.04 28.25
N PHE A 51 16.04 -4.31 27.22
CA PHE A 51 16.07 -4.77 25.84
C PHE A 51 17.52 -4.75 25.37
N GLN A 52 17.98 -5.84 24.76
CA GLN A 52 19.27 -5.86 24.09
C GLN A 52 19.09 -5.25 22.71
N GLU A 53 19.71 -4.10 22.46
CA GLU A 53 19.65 -3.45 21.14
C GLU A 53 20.13 -4.40 20.04
N ILE A 54 19.43 -4.35 18.91
CA ILE A 54 19.71 -5.12 17.70
C ILE A 54 20.15 -4.10 16.65
N ASN A 55 21.40 -4.17 16.19
CA ASN A 55 21.98 -3.19 15.26
C ASN A 55 23.05 -3.77 14.31
N ASP A 56 23.24 -5.09 14.32
CA ASP A 56 24.28 -5.82 13.60
C ASP A 56 23.73 -6.65 12.42
N ILE A 57 22.42 -6.53 12.12
CA ILE A 57 21.78 -7.22 11.00
C ILE A 57 21.66 -6.27 9.82
N HIS A 58 22.57 -6.43 8.87
CA HIS A 58 22.54 -5.74 7.58
C HIS A 58 23.08 -6.68 6.51
N ARG A 59 22.19 -7.26 5.70
CA ARG A 59 22.52 -8.23 4.65
C ARG A 59 22.45 -7.59 3.26
N SER A 60 21.54 -6.64 3.05
CA SER A 60 21.44 -5.80 1.85
C SER A 60 20.76 -4.46 2.18
N GLU A 61 20.59 -3.58 1.19
CA GLU A 61 19.82 -2.33 1.31
C GLU A 61 18.32 -2.56 1.59
N GLU A 62 17.81 -3.75 1.28
CA GLU A 62 16.41 -4.16 1.48
C GLU A 62 16.24 -5.19 2.62
N ASP A 63 17.35 -5.81 3.07
CA ASP A 63 17.39 -6.78 4.16
C ASP A 63 18.30 -6.31 5.30
N TRP A 64 17.72 -5.52 6.19
CA TRP A 64 18.35 -4.98 7.39
C TRP A 64 17.33 -4.80 8.51
N VAL A 65 17.80 -4.87 9.76
CA VAL A 65 16.96 -4.69 10.96
C VAL A 65 17.71 -3.91 12.04
N PHE A 66 17.00 -2.96 12.61
CA PHE A 66 17.39 -2.21 13.79
C PHE A 66 16.23 -2.23 14.80
N CYS A 67 16.52 -2.57 16.06
CA CYS A 67 15.58 -2.44 17.18
C CYS A 67 16.30 -1.87 18.40
N ALA A 68 15.68 -0.93 19.10
CA ALA A 68 16.21 -0.39 20.35
C ALA A 68 15.08 0.05 21.28
N VAL A 69 15.37 0.07 22.58
CA VAL A 69 14.50 0.75 23.56
C VAL A 69 15.21 1.99 24.06
N ARG A 70 14.67 3.17 23.74
CA ARG A 70 15.24 4.48 24.08
C ARG A 70 14.13 5.43 24.49
N ASN A 71 14.36 6.24 25.52
CA ASN A 71 13.38 7.22 26.00
C ASN A 71 11.96 6.66 26.15
N THR A 72 11.84 5.51 26.83
CA THR A 72 10.59 4.77 27.06
C THR A 72 9.84 4.33 25.79
N LYS A 73 10.50 4.28 24.64
CA LYS A 73 9.93 3.81 23.38
C LYS A 73 10.71 2.61 22.86
N PHE A 74 10.00 1.62 22.36
CA PHE A 74 10.56 0.62 21.46
C PHE A 74 10.54 1.23 20.06
N ASP A 75 11.71 1.50 19.51
CA ASP A 75 11.89 2.00 18.16
C ASP A 75 12.54 0.91 17.31
N SER A 76 12.05 0.76 16.10
CA SER A 76 12.58 -0.18 15.14
C SER A 76 12.51 0.37 13.73
N ALA A 77 13.50 0.00 12.93
CA ALA A 77 13.60 0.33 11.53
C ALA A 77 14.07 -0.93 10.79
N CYS A 78 13.45 -1.26 9.67
CA CYS A 78 13.83 -2.44 8.90
C CYS A 78 13.54 -2.29 7.41
N GLY A 79 14.19 -3.09 6.58
CA GLY A 79 13.88 -3.16 5.16
C GLY A 79 12.49 -3.72 4.86
N VAL A 80 12.06 -3.63 3.60
CA VAL A 80 10.66 -3.88 3.15
C VAL A 80 10.09 -5.24 3.59
N GLU A 81 10.90 -6.29 3.63
CA GLU A 81 10.47 -7.67 3.96
C GLU A 81 10.55 -8.00 5.46
N ASN A 82 11.14 -7.12 6.27
CA ASN A 82 11.56 -7.45 7.64
C ASN A 82 10.58 -7.04 8.75
N LEU A 83 9.49 -6.35 8.40
CA LEU A 83 8.48 -5.93 9.39
C LEU A 83 7.87 -7.09 10.20
N PRO A 84 7.57 -8.27 9.62
CA PRO A 84 7.11 -9.42 10.41
C PRO A 84 8.13 -9.85 11.46
N GLY A 85 9.42 -9.81 11.12
CA GLY A 85 10.52 -10.10 12.05
C GLY A 85 10.59 -9.09 13.20
N VAL A 86 10.45 -7.80 12.91
CA VAL A 86 10.42 -6.73 13.92
C VAL A 86 9.22 -6.88 14.88
N LEU A 87 8.03 -7.15 14.36
CA LEU A 87 6.84 -7.40 15.20
C LEU A 87 7.03 -8.60 16.12
N LYS A 88 7.66 -9.67 15.61
CA LYS A 88 7.99 -10.86 16.37
C LYS A 88 9.02 -10.58 17.47
N VAL A 89 10.07 -9.79 17.19
CA VAL A 89 11.05 -9.33 18.19
C VAL A 89 10.34 -8.63 19.34
N PHE A 90 9.48 -7.67 19.04
CA PHE A 90 8.74 -6.92 20.07
C PHE A 90 7.87 -7.86 20.91
N ARG A 91 7.10 -8.74 20.27
CA ARG A 91 6.25 -9.71 20.97
C ARG A 91 7.04 -10.65 21.87
N TYR A 92 8.08 -11.30 21.35
CA TYR A 92 8.87 -12.27 22.11
C TYR A 92 9.54 -11.60 23.30
N TRP A 93 10.09 -10.40 23.08
CA TRP A 93 10.61 -9.59 24.16
C TRP A 93 9.55 -9.28 25.20
N ALA A 94 8.35 -8.83 24.80
CA ALA A 94 7.25 -8.53 25.73
C ALA A 94 6.82 -9.76 26.54
N GLU A 95 6.71 -10.92 25.91
CA GLU A 95 6.25 -12.19 26.51
C GLU A 95 7.35 -12.91 27.32
N ASN A 96 8.61 -12.47 27.27
CA ASN A 96 9.79 -13.17 27.80
C ASN A 96 10.06 -14.52 27.11
N GLU A 97 9.68 -14.64 25.83
CA GLU A 97 10.06 -15.79 25.02
C GLU A 97 11.50 -15.63 24.52
N PRO A 98 12.32 -16.70 24.55
CA PRO A 98 13.66 -16.64 23.96
C PRO A 98 13.56 -16.41 22.46
N PHE A 99 14.28 -15.42 21.95
CA PHE A 99 14.34 -15.09 20.52
C PHE A 99 15.78 -15.23 20.02
N ASP A 100 16.00 -16.15 19.08
CA ASP A 100 17.26 -16.26 18.33
C ASP A 100 17.04 -15.70 16.92
N PHE A 101 17.49 -14.46 16.70
CA PHE A 101 17.28 -13.75 15.44
C PHE A 101 17.83 -14.54 14.25
N ALA A 102 19.01 -15.17 14.38
CA ALA A 102 19.67 -15.86 13.27
C ALA A 102 18.91 -17.14 12.85
N LEU A 103 18.40 -17.89 13.83
CA LEU A 103 17.60 -19.08 13.57
C LEU A 103 16.21 -18.74 13.04
N GLU A 104 15.57 -17.71 13.61
CA GLU A 104 14.21 -17.31 13.24
C GLU A 104 14.18 -16.58 11.88
N SER A 105 15.17 -15.75 11.55
CA SER A 105 15.27 -15.13 10.21
C SER A 105 15.40 -16.15 9.09
N THR A 106 16.03 -17.29 9.36
CA THR A 106 16.20 -18.39 8.39
C THR A 106 14.90 -19.18 8.20
N LYS A 107 14.05 -19.26 9.23
CA LYS A 107 12.73 -19.92 9.17
C LYS A 107 11.62 -19.03 8.61
N ILE A 108 11.68 -17.72 8.85
CA ILE A 108 10.70 -16.75 8.34
C ILE A 108 10.65 -16.79 6.80
N THR A 109 11.78 -17.03 6.13
CA THR A 109 11.85 -17.16 4.67
C THR A 109 11.30 -18.47 4.11
N GLU A 110 11.11 -19.53 4.92
CA GLU A 110 10.84 -20.88 4.41
C GLU A 110 9.44 -21.43 4.71
N GLU A 111 8.71 -20.98 5.74
CA GLU A 111 7.55 -21.76 6.24
C GLU A 111 6.21 -21.05 6.55
N SER A 112 6.03 -19.72 6.40
CA SER A 112 4.71 -19.15 6.75
C SER A 112 4.37 -17.81 6.08
N ILE A 113 3.82 -17.86 4.88
CA ILE A 113 2.94 -16.80 4.39
C ILE A 113 1.54 -17.40 4.33
N GLU A 114 0.81 -17.32 5.44
CA GLU A 114 -0.65 -17.25 5.32
C GLU A 114 -0.94 -15.86 4.72
N GLU A 115 -1.43 -15.83 3.48
CA GLU A 115 -1.82 -14.60 2.79
C GLU A 115 -2.94 -13.90 3.57
N ASP A 116 -2.55 -12.91 4.37
CA ASP A 116 -3.44 -12.07 5.16
C ASP A 116 -3.41 -10.62 4.65
N ASP A 117 -4.44 -9.82 4.94
CA ASP A 117 -4.55 -8.47 4.37
C ASP A 117 -3.38 -7.54 4.74
N PHE A 118 -2.68 -7.78 5.87
CA PHE A 118 -1.50 -7.03 6.25
C PHE A 118 -0.24 -7.52 5.53
N SER A 119 -0.09 -8.82 5.32
CA SER A 119 0.96 -9.41 4.48
C SER A 119 0.79 -8.96 3.02
N TRP A 120 -0.45 -8.93 2.52
CA TRP A 120 -0.78 -8.39 1.20
C TRP A 120 -0.45 -6.90 1.10
N LEU A 121 -0.73 -6.08 2.13
CA LEU A 121 -0.38 -4.66 2.12
C LEU A 121 1.13 -4.43 2.05
N GLN A 122 1.92 -5.27 2.72
CA GLN A 122 3.38 -5.21 2.64
C GLN A 122 3.89 -5.53 1.24
N GLN A 123 3.32 -6.57 0.60
CA GLN A 123 3.64 -6.88 -0.79
C GLN A 123 3.22 -5.75 -1.72
N TRP A 124 2.01 -5.21 -1.53
CA TRP A 124 1.53 -4.06 -2.30
C TRP A 124 2.52 -2.90 -2.19
N TYR A 125 2.98 -2.53 -1.00
CA TYR A 125 4.00 -1.49 -0.83
C TYR A 125 5.30 -1.81 -1.58
N GLN A 126 5.80 -3.05 -1.47
CA GLN A 126 7.01 -3.49 -2.17
C GLN A 126 6.86 -3.36 -3.69
N ASP A 127 5.68 -3.65 -4.25
CA ASP A 127 5.41 -3.55 -5.69
C ASP A 127 5.44 -2.11 -6.22
N TYR A 128 5.22 -1.10 -5.36
CA TYR A 128 5.34 0.33 -5.73
C TYR A 128 6.68 0.96 -5.34
N CYS A 129 7.55 0.25 -4.62
CA CYS A 129 8.92 0.73 -4.38
C CYS A 129 9.69 0.71 -5.70
N ASN A 130 9.89 1.88 -6.30
CA ASN A 130 10.42 2.04 -7.65
C ASN A 130 11.57 3.07 -7.75
N GLY A 131 12.03 3.58 -6.61
CA GLY A 131 13.06 4.61 -6.51
C GLY A 131 12.53 6.04 -6.42
N ASP A 132 11.22 6.27 -6.60
CA ASP A 132 10.59 7.59 -6.53
C ASP A 132 9.40 7.61 -5.55
N TRP A 133 8.56 6.57 -5.59
CA TRP A 133 7.32 6.52 -4.82
C TRP A 133 7.58 6.48 -3.32
N GLU A 134 8.53 5.64 -2.88
CA GLU A 134 8.93 5.50 -1.47
C GLU A 134 9.50 6.78 -0.85
N HIS A 135 10.04 7.70 -1.66
CA HIS A 135 10.59 8.98 -1.19
C HIS A 135 9.52 10.07 -1.05
N SER A 136 8.43 9.94 -1.80
CA SER A 136 7.40 10.98 -1.91
C SER A 136 6.13 10.60 -1.13
N TYR A 137 5.90 9.30 -0.99
CA TYR A 137 4.64 8.70 -0.61
C TYR A 137 4.85 7.54 0.37
N GLY A 138 3.76 6.97 0.87
CA GLY A 138 3.89 5.96 1.89
C GLY A 138 2.60 5.51 2.54
N ILE A 139 2.79 4.63 3.52
CA ILE A 139 1.75 4.07 4.37
C ILE A 139 2.02 4.51 5.80
N CYS A 140 0.97 4.93 6.51
CA CYS A 140 1.03 5.27 7.92
C CYS A 140 -0.15 4.61 8.67
N LEU A 141 0.16 3.88 9.72
CA LEU A 141 -0.78 3.28 10.66
C LEU A 141 -0.46 3.82 12.06
N LYS A 142 -1.48 4.35 12.74
CA LYS A 142 -1.34 4.83 14.11
C LYS A 142 -2.57 4.53 14.95
N ASN A 143 -2.40 4.33 16.25
CA ASN A 143 -3.56 4.27 17.14
C ASN A 143 -4.17 5.67 17.33
N ILE A 144 -5.46 5.71 17.68
CA ILE A 144 -6.21 6.93 17.99
C ILE A 144 -7.00 6.76 19.30
N GLY A 145 -7.35 7.89 19.94
CA GLY A 145 -8.15 7.90 21.18
C GLY A 145 -9.59 7.44 20.95
N ASN A 146 -10.28 7.02 22.03
CA ASN A 146 -11.46 6.16 21.98
C ASN A 146 -11.14 4.88 21.19
N PRO A 147 -10.49 3.90 21.84
CA PRO A 147 -9.52 2.98 21.26
C PRO A 147 -9.80 2.59 19.82
N GLY A 148 -8.85 2.90 18.95
CA GLY A 148 -8.98 2.63 17.53
C GLY A 148 -7.70 2.83 16.76
N TRP A 149 -7.82 2.72 15.44
CA TRP A 149 -6.73 2.84 14.50
C TRP A 149 -7.04 3.86 13.43
N SER A 150 -6.00 4.49 12.89
CA SER A 150 -6.03 5.31 11.69
C SER A 150 -5.00 4.74 10.72
N LEU A 151 -5.44 4.44 9.50
CA LEU A 151 -4.61 4.03 8.38
C LEU A 151 -4.67 5.11 7.30
N THR A 152 -3.52 5.45 6.74
CA THR A 152 -3.40 6.36 5.61
C THR A 152 -2.46 5.73 4.59
N ILE A 153 -2.92 5.58 3.36
CA ILE A 153 -2.14 5.04 2.25
C ILE A 153 -2.20 6.08 1.14
N ASN A 154 -1.04 6.54 0.69
CA ASN A 154 -1.00 7.38 -0.50
C ASN A 154 -1.29 6.54 -1.74
N VAL A 155 -2.07 7.07 -2.68
CA VAL A 155 -2.41 6.41 -3.93
C VAL A 155 -2.02 7.22 -5.17
N GLU A 156 -1.34 8.35 -4.97
CA GLU A 156 -0.72 9.13 -6.04
C GLU A 156 0.34 8.29 -6.77
N ASP A 157 0.43 8.47 -8.09
CA ASP A 157 1.29 7.69 -8.97
C ASP A 157 1.05 6.17 -8.90
N THR A 158 -0.16 5.76 -8.49
CA THR A 158 -0.64 4.37 -8.57
C THR A 158 -1.84 4.28 -9.51
N GLN A 159 -2.25 3.06 -9.87
CA GLN A 159 -3.46 2.80 -10.67
C GLN A 159 -4.74 3.30 -9.98
N LEU A 160 -4.67 3.68 -8.70
CA LEU A 160 -5.78 4.15 -7.88
C LEU A 160 -5.90 5.69 -7.84
N GLU A 161 -4.94 6.44 -8.37
CA GLU A 161 -4.90 7.91 -8.27
C GLU A 161 -6.20 8.59 -8.74
N TYR A 162 -6.82 8.03 -9.78
CA TYR A 162 -8.04 8.56 -10.40
C TYR A 162 -9.24 7.61 -10.29
N THR A 163 -9.17 6.59 -9.43
CA THR A 163 -10.29 5.68 -9.23
C THR A 163 -11.28 6.25 -8.22
N ASN A 164 -12.57 6.05 -8.50
CA ASN A 164 -13.60 6.48 -7.56
C ASN A 164 -13.66 5.50 -6.39
N PHE A 165 -13.70 6.02 -5.17
CA PHE A 165 -13.94 5.25 -3.97
C PHE A 165 -15.26 5.67 -3.35
N GLN A 166 -16.19 4.73 -3.18
CA GLN A 166 -17.41 5.01 -2.43
C GLN A 166 -17.09 5.03 -0.94
N GLN A 167 -17.24 6.19 -0.30
CA GLN A 167 -17.05 6.34 1.14
C GLN A 167 -17.85 5.28 1.92
N ILE A 168 -17.19 4.63 2.87
CA ILE A 168 -17.77 3.63 3.75
C ILE A 168 -17.85 4.21 5.15
N LYS A 169 -19.04 4.12 5.76
CA LYS A 169 -19.25 4.48 7.16
C LYS A 169 -20.17 3.46 7.81
N ILE A 170 -19.62 2.66 8.72
CA ILE A 170 -20.35 1.63 9.46
C ILE A 170 -20.09 1.84 10.94
N ASP A 171 -21.16 1.96 11.72
CA ASP A 171 -21.11 2.19 13.16
C ASP A 171 -21.99 1.13 13.84
N ARG A 172 -21.36 0.11 14.42
CA ARG A 172 -22.04 -1.03 15.08
C ARG A 172 -22.02 -0.87 16.60
N SER A 173 -20.92 -0.36 17.14
CA SER A 173 -20.77 0.00 18.55
C SER A 173 -19.60 0.97 18.76
N GLN A 174 -19.38 1.43 20.00
CA GLN A 174 -18.26 2.31 20.35
C GLN A 174 -16.87 1.74 19.98
N GLN A 175 -16.71 0.41 19.96
CA GLN A 175 -15.45 -0.26 19.63
C GLN A 175 -15.50 -1.04 18.31
N ASP A 176 -16.67 -1.11 17.67
CA ASP A 176 -16.90 -1.82 16.41
C ASP A 176 -17.46 -0.86 15.37
N TRP A 177 -16.55 -0.25 14.62
CA TRP A 177 -16.89 0.74 13.60
C TRP A 177 -15.76 0.86 12.59
N ILE A 178 -16.11 1.22 11.36
CA ILE A 178 -15.15 1.58 10.31
C ILE A 178 -15.61 2.85 9.58
N PHE A 179 -14.64 3.63 9.17
CA PHE A 179 -14.80 4.77 8.28
C PHE A 179 -13.66 4.73 7.27
N CYS A 180 -13.98 4.67 5.98
CA CYS A 180 -13.00 4.71 4.90
C CYS A 180 -13.42 5.77 3.89
N GLU A 181 -12.47 6.57 3.42
CA GLU A 181 -12.67 7.53 2.33
C GLU A 181 -11.38 7.68 1.52
N VAL A 182 -11.52 8.17 0.28
CA VAL A 182 -10.37 8.65 -0.49
C VAL A 182 -10.47 10.16 -0.58
N LYS A 183 -9.41 10.85 -0.15
CA LYS A 183 -9.35 12.30 -0.12
C LYS A 183 -7.92 12.75 -0.44
N SER A 184 -7.78 13.72 -1.33
CA SER A 184 -6.47 14.31 -1.69
C SER A 184 -5.44 13.23 -2.04
N LEU A 185 -5.83 12.29 -2.92
CA LEU A 185 -5.00 11.17 -3.39
C LEU A 185 -4.51 10.25 -2.26
N LYS A 186 -5.25 10.17 -1.16
CA LYS A 186 -4.96 9.26 -0.04
C LYS A 186 -6.19 8.47 0.31
N PHE A 187 -6.02 7.16 0.47
CA PHE A 187 -6.98 6.32 1.17
C PHE A 187 -6.81 6.56 2.68
N GLU A 188 -7.81 7.17 3.29
CA GLU A 188 -7.87 7.42 4.73
C GLU A 188 -8.92 6.51 5.36
N ALA A 189 -8.49 5.73 6.36
CA ALA A 189 -9.39 4.90 7.13
C ALA A 189 -9.20 5.09 8.63
N ARG A 190 -10.29 4.98 9.37
CA ARG A 190 -10.33 4.97 10.83
C ARG A 190 -11.26 3.88 11.29
N CYS A 191 -10.92 3.21 12.37
CA CYS A 191 -11.74 2.12 12.87
C CYS A 191 -11.60 1.89 14.36
N GLY A 192 -12.53 1.11 14.92
CA GLY A 192 -12.45 0.61 16.28
C GLY A 192 -11.26 -0.31 16.50
N VAL A 193 -10.95 -0.59 17.76
CA VAL A 193 -9.75 -1.34 18.18
C VAL A 193 -9.65 -2.73 17.57
N GLU A 194 -10.78 -3.37 17.23
CA GLU A 194 -10.82 -4.72 16.66
C GLU A 194 -10.93 -4.76 15.12
N ASN A 195 -11.14 -3.62 14.46
CA ASN A 195 -11.56 -3.56 13.06
C ASN A 195 -10.41 -3.32 12.07
N LEU A 196 -9.15 -3.33 12.50
CA LEU A 196 -8.03 -3.09 11.60
C LEU A 196 -7.94 -4.10 10.44
N PRO A 197 -8.16 -5.41 10.64
CA PRO A 197 -8.26 -6.36 9.52
C PRO A 197 -9.40 -6.05 8.55
N GLU A 198 -10.52 -5.48 9.04
CA GLU A 198 -11.65 -5.10 8.20
C GLU A 198 -11.28 -3.92 7.28
N VAL A 199 -10.58 -2.92 7.80
CA VAL A 199 -10.10 -1.77 7.03
C VAL A 199 -9.07 -2.18 5.97
N LEU A 200 -8.12 -3.06 6.33
CA LEU A 200 -7.11 -3.56 5.39
C LEU A 200 -7.78 -4.32 4.23
N ARG A 201 -8.77 -5.16 4.54
CA ARG A 201 -9.57 -5.86 3.53
C ARG A 201 -10.35 -4.91 2.61
N VAL A 202 -10.90 -3.82 3.14
CA VAL A 202 -11.58 -2.80 2.32
C VAL A 202 -10.61 -2.20 1.30
N PHE A 203 -9.41 -1.83 1.73
CA PHE A 203 -8.40 -1.30 0.81
C PHE A 203 -8.02 -2.34 -0.24
N ARG A 204 -7.70 -3.58 0.18
CA ARG A 204 -7.37 -4.69 -0.72
C ARG A 204 -8.46 -4.95 -1.77
N HIS A 205 -9.72 -5.02 -1.36
CA HIS A 205 -10.84 -5.21 -2.28
C HIS A 205 -10.96 -4.06 -3.27
N TRP A 206 -10.79 -2.81 -2.80
CA TRP A 206 -10.82 -1.66 -3.70
C TRP A 206 -9.70 -1.69 -4.74
N VAL A 207 -8.50 -2.17 -4.35
CA VAL A 207 -7.40 -2.40 -5.30
C VAL A 207 -7.78 -3.46 -6.33
N ILE A 208 -8.22 -4.64 -5.89
CA ILE A 208 -8.59 -5.75 -6.78
C ILE A 208 -9.74 -5.36 -7.73
N GLU A 209 -10.76 -4.64 -7.24
CA GLU A 209 -11.86 -4.14 -8.08
C GLU A 209 -11.40 -3.14 -9.14
N ASN A 210 -10.22 -2.55 -8.96
CA ASN A 210 -9.63 -1.59 -9.89
C ASN A 210 -8.39 -2.10 -10.63
N GLU A 211 -7.96 -3.33 -10.38
CA GLU A 211 -6.90 -3.97 -11.15
C GLU A 211 -7.32 -4.05 -12.63
N PRO A 212 -6.42 -3.75 -13.57
CA PRO A 212 -6.71 -3.91 -14.97
C PRO A 212 -7.08 -5.35 -15.32
N SER A 213 -8.22 -5.54 -15.96
CA SER A 213 -8.67 -6.86 -16.42
C SER A 213 -7.87 -7.38 -17.63
N LYS A 214 -7.16 -6.48 -18.33
CA LYS A 214 -6.19 -6.80 -19.38
C LYS A 214 -4.94 -5.93 -19.26
N ASN A 215 -3.80 -6.50 -19.64
CA ASN A 215 -2.53 -5.76 -19.68
C ASN A 215 -2.60 -4.60 -20.68
N ASN A 216 -2.03 -3.47 -20.28
CA ASN A 216 -1.82 -2.32 -21.14
C ASN A 216 -0.76 -2.64 -22.21
N GLU A 217 -1.01 -2.26 -23.47
CA GLU A 217 -0.09 -2.54 -24.59
C GLU A 217 0.89 -1.39 -24.88
N TYR A 218 0.53 -0.15 -24.49
CA TYR A 218 1.31 1.05 -24.78
C TYR A 218 1.51 1.89 -23.53
N GLU A 219 2.67 2.51 -23.40
CA GLU A 219 3.03 3.33 -22.24
C GLU A 219 3.03 4.81 -22.57
N TRP A 220 3.18 5.66 -21.55
CA TRP A 220 3.37 7.09 -21.77
C TRP A 220 4.63 7.32 -22.62
N ASP A 221 4.59 8.30 -23.52
CA ASP A 221 5.64 8.58 -24.50
C ASP A 221 5.89 7.52 -25.59
N ASP A 222 5.12 6.43 -25.65
CA ASP A 222 5.17 5.53 -26.80
C ASP A 222 4.77 6.28 -28.09
N HIS A 223 5.62 6.16 -29.12
CA HIS A 223 5.32 6.62 -30.46
C HIS A 223 4.46 5.59 -31.18
N VAL A 224 3.31 6.02 -31.70
CA VAL A 224 2.33 5.14 -32.33
C VAL A 224 1.88 5.67 -33.68
N ILE A 225 1.46 4.73 -34.54
CA ILE A 225 0.70 5.02 -35.76
C ILE A 225 -0.71 4.46 -35.63
N ILE A 226 -1.68 5.19 -36.14
CA ILE A 226 -3.06 4.75 -36.18
C ILE A 226 -3.23 3.85 -37.40
N LYS A 227 -3.69 2.62 -37.20
CA LYS A 227 -3.84 1.63 -38.28
C LYS A 227 -4.70 2.17 -39.41
N LYS A 228 -4.37 1.80 -40.64
CA LYS A 228 -5.05 2.31 -41.84
C LYS A 228 -6.51 1.84 -41.98
N ASP A 229 -6.85 0.73 -41.33
CA ASP A 229 -8.20 0.14 -41.29
C ASP A 229 -9.03 0.65 -40.11
N ALA A 230 -8.50 1.57 -39.29
CA ALA A 230 -9.26 2.18 -38.20
C ALA A 230 -10.42 3.07 -38.73
N PRO A 231 -11.49 3.25 -37.95
CA PRO A 231 -12.55 4.21 -38.26
C PRO A 231 -12.01 5.62 -38.54
N GLU A 232 -12.61 6.32 -39.51
CA GLU A 232 -12.13 7.64 -39.98
C GLU A 232 -12.01 8.68 -38.87
N GLN A 233 -12.89 8.61 -37.85
CA GLN A 233 -12.87 9.52 -36.70
C GLN A 233 -11.54 9.50 -35.93
N PHE A 234 -10.79 8.39 -35.99
CA PHE A 234 -9.49 8.25 -35.34
C PHE A 234 -8.32 8.73 -36.21
N CYS A 235 -8.54 9.30 -37.39
CA CYS A 235 -7.47 9.79 -38.28
C CYS A 235 -6.44 8.70 -38.70
N PRO A 236 -6.87 7.65 -39.44
CA PRO A 236 -6.00 6.54 -39.89
C PRO A 236 -4.71 7.01 -40.60
N GLY A 237 -3.61 6.32 -40.32
CA GLY A 237 -2.29 6.57 -40.92
C GLY A 237 -1.52 7.76 -40.34
N ARG A 238 -2.08 8.47 -39.36
CA ARG A 238 -1.37 9.53 -38.62
C ARG A 238 -0.52 8.94 -37.50
N THR A 239 0.60 9.60 -37.22
CA THR A 239 1.51 9.26 -36.12
C THR A 239 1.39 10.29 -35.00
N GLY A 240 1.57 9.84 -33.77
CA GLY A 240 1.56 10.68 -32.57
C GLY A 240 2.24 9.99 -31.40
N VAL A 241 2.11 10.61 -30.23
CA VAL A 241 2.69 10.13 -28.97
C VAL A 241 1.56 9.89 -27.97
N VAL A 242 1.62 8.78 -27.24
CA VAL A 242 0.70 8.47 -26.15
C VAL A 242 0.99 9.42 -24.98
N CYS A 243 -0.02 10.15 -24.51
CA CYS A 243 0.14 11.06 -23.38
C CYS A 243 -0.82 10.80 -22.21
N TYR A 244 -1.77 9.89 -22.37
CA TYR A 244 -2.66 9.41 -21.32
C TYR A 244 -3.32 8.09 -21.75
N MET A 245 -3.73 7.26 -20.81
CA MET A 245 -4.45 6.01 -21.09
C MET A 245 -5.36 5.60 -19.94
N TRP A 246 -6.42 4.85 -20.24
CA TRP A 246 -7.29 4.24 -19.24
C TRP A 246 -7.99 3.00 -19.79
N GLU A 247 -8.33 2.08 -18.90
CA GLU A 247 -9.09 0.87 -19.20
C GLU A 247 -10.60 1.18 -19.37
N ILE A 248 -11.25 0.54 -20.34
CA ILE A 248 -12.68 0.64 -20.58
C ILE A 248 -13.45 -0.18 -19.53
N LYS A 249 -14.09 0.51 -18.58
CA LYS A 249 -14.92 -0.10 -17.53
C LYS A 249 -16.43 -0.08 -17.81
N PHE A 250 -16.88 0.56 -18.89
CA PHE A 250 -18.31 0.73 -19.19
C PHE A 250 -18.66 0.33 -20.64
N GLU A 251 -19.79 -0.36 -20.82
CA GLU A 251 -20.20 -0.91 -22.13
C GLU A 251 -20.51 0.16 -23.19
N ASP A 252 -21.02 1.31 -22.78
CA ASP A 252 -21.31 2.43 -23.67
C ASP A 252 -20.02 3.04 -24.24
N ILE A 253 -18.99 3.20 -23.42
CA ILE A 253 -17.64 3.60 -23.85
C ILE A 253 -17.05 2.54 -24.79
N ALA A 254 -17.15 1.24 -24.45
CA ALA A 254 -16.71 0.15 -25.33
C ALA A 254 -17.34 0.26 -26.73
N LYS A 255 -18.65 0.52 -26.81
CA LYS A 255 -19.38 0.73 -28.07
C LYS A 255 -18.92 1.97 -28.82
N GLU A 256 -18.71 3.10 -28.15
CA GLU A 256 -18.23 4.35 -28.76
C GLU A 256 -16.87 4.17 -29.44
N PHE A 257 -15.99 3.38 -28.84
CA PHE A 257 -14.62 3.17 -29.30
C PHE A 257 -14.42 1.87 -30.10
N PHE A 258 -15.50 1.16 -30.46
CA PHE A 258 -15.44 -0.11 -31.20
C PHE A 258 -14.53 -1.16 -30.52
N SER A 259 -14.56 -1.22 -29.19
CA SER A 259 -13.74 -2.09 -28.36
C SER A 259 -14.59 -2.89 -27.37
N GLU A 260 -13.94 -3.63 -26.48
CA GLU A 260 -14.58 -4.46 -25.45
C GLU A 260 -14.25 -3.93 -24.04
N LEU A 261 -15.02 -4.37 -23.04
CA LEU A 261 -14.66 -4.14 -21.65
C LEU A 261 -13.26 -4.72 -21.37
N GLY A 262 -12.46 -3.97 -20.62
CA GLY A 262 -11.08 -4.32 -20.32
C GLY A 262 -10.06 -3.94 -21.39
N ASP A 263 -10.48 -3.54 -22.59
CA ASP A 263 -9.56 -2.92 -23.55
C ASP A 263 -9.15 -1.52 -23.08
N TRP A 264 -8.09 -0.97 -23.65
CA TRP A 264 -7.54 0.33 -23.27
C TRP A 264 -7.83 1.42 -24.31
N ILE A 265 -8.14 2.63 -23.83
CA ILE A 265 -8.19 3.86 -24.62
C ILE A 265 -6.96 4.71 -24.32
N TYR A 266 -6.44 5.35 -25.35
CA TYR A 266 -5.25 6.19 -25.30
C TYR A 266 -5.57 7.59 -25.82
N ILE A 267 -4.99 8.60 -25.20
CA ILE A 267 -4.91 9.95 -25.75
C ILE A 267 -3.63 10.06 -26.57
N ILE A 268 -3.80 10.31 -27.87
CA ILE A 268 -2.68 10.48 -28.80
C ILE A 268 -2.53 11.95 -29.14
N LYS A 269 -1.37 12.50 -28.82
CA LYS A 269 -0.97 13.86 -29.16
C LYS A 269 -0.19 13.88 -30.47
N PHE A 270 -0.75 14.56 -31.47
CA PHE A 270 -0.08 14.73 -32.76
C PHE A 270 0.95 15.87 -32.72
N LYS A 271 1.88 15.90 -33.69
CA LYS A 271 2.86 16.99 -33.86
C LYS A 271 2.21 18.39 -33.97
N THR A 272 0.94 18.47 -34.37
CA THR A 272 0.18 19.72 -34.44
C THR A 272 -0.32 20.22 -33.09
N GLY A 273 -0.17 19.43 -32.02
CA GLY A 273 -0.74 19.68 -30.70
C GLY A 273 -2.20 19.24 -30.55
N ARG A 274 -2.84 18.74 -31.62
CA ARG A 274 -4.18 18.16 -31.53
C ARG A 274 -4.11 16.79 -30.85
N GLU A 275 -5.07 16.56 -29.96
CA GLU A 275 -5.25 15.29 -29.26
C GLU A 275 -6.51 14.57 -29.75
N ILE A 276 -6.44 13.23 -29.75
CA ILE A 276 -7.60 12.37 -29.99
C ILE A 276 -7.61 11.22 -28.99
N ARG A 277 -8.78 10.62 -28.80
CA ARG A 277 -8.97 9.38 -28.03
C ARG A 277 -9.14 8.23 -29.01
N VAL A 278 -8.47 7.11 -28.78
CA VAL A 278 -8.52 5.93 -29.67
C VAL A 278 -8.28 4.65 -28.88
N ALA A 279 -8.97 3.57 -29.25
CA ALA A 279 -8.75 2.25 -28.65
C ALA A 279 -7.43 1.63 -29.11
N GLY A 280 -6.73 0.95 -28.20
CA GLY A 280 -5.41 0.33 -28.46
C GLY A 280 -5.38 -0.63 -29.64
N ARG A 281 -6.51 -1.33 -29.89
CA ARG A 281 -6.65 -2.22 -31.06
C ARG A 281 -6.41 -1.53 -32.40
N PHE A 282 -6.54 -0.20 -32.47
CA PHE A 282 -6.30 0.61 -33.67
C PHE A 282 -4.93 1.30 -33.69
N LEU A 283 -4.04 0.97 -32.75
CA LEU A 283 -2.68 1.47 -32.66
C LEU A 283 -1.67 0.39 -33.06
N GLU A 284 -0.51 0.83 -33.55
CA GLU A 284 0.70 0.03 -33.71
C GLU A 284 1.90 0.85 -33.24
N LYS A 285 2.89 0.21 -32.60
CA LYS A 285 4.15 0.88 -32.25
C LYS A 285 4.84 1.38 -33.51
N TYR A 286 5.34 2.60 -33.45
CA TYR A 286 5.96 3.28 -34.57
C TYR A 286 7.29 3.88 -34.14
N SER A 287 8.37 3.49 -34.82
CA SER A 287 9.68 4.09 -34.67
C SER A 287 9.99 4.89 -35.95
N GLU A 288 10.30 6.19 -35.84
CA GLU A 288 10.92 6.89 -36.96
C GLU A 288 12.32 6.26 -37.15
N VAL A 289 12.52 5.53 -38.25
CA VAL A 289 13.85 5.07 -38.71
C VAL A 289 14.62 6.24 -39.28
#